data_AF-A0A5S4GV02-F1
#
_entry.id   AF-A0A5S4GV02-F1
#
_cell.length_a   1.000
_cell.length_b   1.000
_cell.length_c   1.000
_cell.angle_alpha   90.00
_cell.angle_beta   90.00
_cell.angle_gamma   90.00
#
_symmetry.space_group_name_H-M   'P 1'
#
loop_
_entity.id
_entity.type
_entity.pdbx_description
1 polymer ?
#
loop_
_entity_poly.entity_id
_entity_poly.type
_entity_poly.pdbx_seq_one_letter_code
_entity_poly.pdbx_strand_id
1 'polypeptide(L)'
;MTTTDPHDVPTAAQLVAAVRDFLQTDVLPGVEGRVRFHTRVAINVLGMVEREIELGPAQAAEHARRLADLGVADDAELAAAIRDGRLQDGAALTAALEAAVRAKLEVANPGYLTSG
;
A
#
# COMPACT_ATOMS: atom_id res chain seq x y z
N MET A 1 12.05 -0.32 17.29
CA MET A 1 12.31 -0.36 18.75
C MET A 1 11.15 0.35 19.41
N THR A 2 10.07 -0.35 19.70
CA THR A 2 8.92 0.21 20.43
C THR A 2 9.21 0.05 21.91
N THR A 3 9.48 1.20 22.55
CA THR A 3 9.67 1.34 23.99
C THR A 3 8.34 1.05 24.68
N THR A 4 8.29 -0.02 25.46
CA THR A 4 7.15 -0.38 26.34
C THR A 4 7.12 0.61 27.50
N ASP A 5 6.13 1.49 27.51
CA ASP A 5 5.79 2.36 28.65
C ASP A 5 4.49 1.80 29.27
N PRO A 6 4.26 1.83 30.60
CA PRO A 6 3.03 1.37 31.28
C PRO A 6 1.67 1.83 30.70
N HIS A 7 1.67 2.79 29.76
CA HIS A 7 0.52 3.17 28.95
C HIS A 7 0.83 2.95 27.46
N ASP A 8 1.09 1.70 27.06
CA ASP A 8 1.21 1.33 25.66
C ASP A 8 -0.15 1.54 24.97
N VAL A 9 -0.33 2.73 24.40
CA VAL A 9 -1.44 3.04 23.53
C VAL A 9 -1.29 2.24 22.24
N PRO A 10 -2.37 1.62 21.72
CA PRO A 10 -2.31 0.87 20.47
C PRO A 10 -1.83 1.77 19.33
N THR A 11 -1.03 1.20 18.43
CA THR A 11 -0.58 1.89 17.22
C THR A 11 -1.78 2.21 16.32
N ALA A 12 -1.60 3.14 15.38
CA ALA A 12 -2.63 3.44 14.39
C ALA A 12 -3.07 2.19 13.59
N ALA A 13 -2.12 1.30 13.23
CA ALA A 13 -2.42 0.04 12.57
C ALA A 13 -3.30 -0.88 13.45
N GLN A 14 -2.96 -1.00 14.74
CA GLN A 14 -3.74 -1.81 15.69
C GLN A 14 -5.16 -1.25 15.89
N LEU A 15 -5.30 0.08 15.95
CA LEU A 15 -6.61 0.72 16.04
C LEU A 15 -7.46 0.47 14.78
N VAL A 16 -6.86 0.60 13.59
CA VAL A 16 -7.52 0.33 12.31
C VAL A 16 -7.95 -1.15 12.22
N ALA A 17 -7.07 -2.07 12.60
CA ALA A 17 -7.36 -3.50 12.64
C ALA A 17 -8.52 -3.81 13.59
N ALA A 18 -8.52 -3.24 14.80
CA ALA A 18 -9.61 -3.46 15.76
C ALA A 18 -10.97 -2.99 15.23
N VAL A 19 -11.03 -1.83 14.56
CA VAL A 19 -12.27 -1.34 13.94
C VAL A 19 -12.69 -2.24 12.79
N ARG A 20 -11.75 -2.68 11.95
CA ARG A 20 -12.01 -3.60 10.84
C ARG A 20 -12.60 -4.92 11.33
N ASP A 21 -12.03 -5.50 12.38
CA ASP A 21 -12.48 -6.76 12.98
C ASP A 21 -13.89 -6.66 13.56
N PHE A 22 -14.19 -5.57 14.28
CA PHE A 22 -15.55 -5.29 14.77
C PHE A 22 -16.56 -5.18 13.62
N LEU A 23 -16.23 -4.42 12.57
CA LEU A 23 -17.11 -4.29 11.41
C LEU A 23 -17.35 -5.64 10.73
N GLN A 24 -16.32 -6.49 10.66
CA GLN A 24 -16.39 -7.79 10.01
C GLN A 24 -17.16 -8.82 10.85
N THR A 25 -16.97 -8.82 12.16
CA THR A 25 -17.46 -9.88 13.06
C THR A 25 -18.82 -9.56 13.64
N ASP A 26 -19.03 -8.32 14.10
CA ASP A 26 -20.23 -7.93 14.83
C ASP A 26 -21.25 -7.22 13.94
N VAL A 27 -20.78 -6.33 13.05
CA VAL A 27 -21.68 -5.48 12.24
C VAL A 27 -22.14 -6.18 10.98
N LEU A 28 -21.21 -6.70 10.17
CA LEU A 28 -21.52 -7.24 8.84
C LEU A 28 -22.59 -8.36 8.83
N PRO A 29 -22.66 -9.27 9.83
CA PRO A 29 -23.72 -10.28 9.87
C PRO A 29 -25.11 -9.72 10.17
N GLY A 30 -25.19 -8.58 10.87
CA GLY A 30 -26.44 -7.99 11.35
C GLY A 30 -27.06 -6.93 10.43
N VAL A 31 -26.42 -6.59 9.32
CA VAL A 31 -26.87 -5.54 8.39
C VAL A 31 -27.21 -6.10 7.01
N GLU A 32 -28.17 -5.46 6.33
CA GLU A 32 -28.68 -5.87 5.03
C GLU A 32 -28.62 -4.75 3.97
N GLY A 33 -28.92 -5.11 2.72
CA GLY A 33 -29.05 -4.18 1.60
C GLY A 33 -27.85 -3.25 1.42
N ARG A 34 -28.14 -1.95 1.29
CA ARG A 34 -27.12 -0.90 1.09
C ARG A 34 -26.11 -0.82 2.24
N VAL A 35 -26.55 -1.00 3.48
CA VAL A 35 -25.67 -0.91 4.67
C VAL A 35 -24.67 -2.06 4.68
N ARG A 36 -25.10 -3.28 4.32
CA ARG A 36 -24.21 -4.43 4.16
C ARG A 36 -23.14 -4.20 3.11
N PHE A 37 -23.50 -3.60 1.98
CA PHE A 37 -22.54 -3.25 0.94
C PHE A 37 -21.49 -2.26 1.44
N HIS A 38 -21.91 -1.14 2.04
CA HIS A 38 -20.97 -0.14 2.56
C HIS A 38 -20.09 -0.67 3.70
N THR A 39 -20.60 -1.59 4.52
CA THR A 39 -19.80 -2.26 5.56
C THR A 39 -18.65 -3.06 4.95
N ARG A 40 -18.91 -3.82 3.87
CA ARG A 40 -17.85 -4.53 3.12
C ARG A 40 -16.83 -3.57 2.51
N VAL A 41 -17.29 -2.44 1.96
CA VAL A 41 -16.40 -1.41 1.42
C VAL A 41 -15.51 -0.85 2.54
N ALA A 42 -16.07 -0.51 3.69
CA ALA A 42 -15.32 0.00 4.83
C ALA A 42 -14.25 -1.00 5.32
N ILE A 43 -14.61 -2.29 5.46
CA ILE A 43 -13.65 -3.35 5.83
C ILE A 43 -12.47 -3.41 4.84
N ASN A 44 -12.76 -3.36 3.54
CA ASN A 44 -11.71 -3.39 2.52
C ASN A 44 -10.81 -2.15 2.57
N VAL A 45 -11.40 -0.96 2.71
CA VAL A 45 -10.66 0.31 2.82
C VAL A 45 -9.77 0.30 4.07
N LEU A 46 -10.28 -0.13 5.21
CA LEU A 46 -9.48 -0.24 6.44
C LEU A 46 -8.32 -1.23 6.26
N GLY A 47 -8.55 -2.35 5.58
CA GLY A 47 -7.47 -3.29 5.25
C GLY A 47 -6.41 -2.69 4.31
N MET A 48 -6.77 -1.78 3.40
CA MET A 48 -5.80 -1.04 2.57
C MET A 48 -4.98 -0.07 3.43
N VAL A 49 -5.65 0.69 4.31
CA VAL A 49 -4.99 1.65 5.22
C VAL A 49 -4.02 0.93 6.17
N GLU A 50 -4.43 -0.20 6.72
CA GLU A 50 -3.57 -1.05 7.56
C GLU A 50 -2.28 -1.43 6.83
N ARG A 51 -2.39 -1.98 5.60
CA ARG A 51 -1.22 -2.34 4.79
C ARG A 51 -0.37 -1.14 4.40
N GLU A 52 -0.97 0.02 4.13
CA GLU A 52 -0.23 1.25 3.83
C GLU A 52 0.62 1.70 5.02
N ILE A 53 0.07 1.64 6.24
CA ILE A 53 0.80 1.98 7.47
C ILE A 53 1.98 1.01 7.68
N GLU A 54 1.76 -0.28 7.44
CA GLU A 54 2.77 -1.31 7.68
C GLU A 54 3.88 -1.36 6.61
N LEU A 55 3.50 -1.27 5.33
CA LEU A 55 4.40 -1.47 4.18
C LEU A 55 4.94 -0.16 3.61
N GLY A 56 4.19 0.93 3.73
CA GLY A 56 4.46 2.21 3.08
C GLY A 56 5.86 2.77 3.32
N PRO A 57 6.36 2.83 4.58
CA PRO A 57 7.70 3.37 4.84
C PRO A 57 8.81 2.60 4.12
N ALA A 58 8.75 1.27 4.13
CA ALA A 58 9.74 0.42 3.46
C ALA A 58 9.62 0.53 1.93
N GLN A 59 8.40 0.49 1.40
CA GLN A 59 8.14 0.64 -0.03
C GLN A 59 8.59 2.01 -0.57
N ALA A 60 8.40 3.09 0.20
CA ALA A 60 8.83 4.43 -0.17
C ALA A 60 10.36 4.56 -0.22
N ALA A 61 11.06 4.05 0.80
CA ALA A 61 12.53 4.06 0.83
C ALA A 61 13.11 3.25 -0.35
N GLU A 62 12.53 2.09 -0.63
CA GLU A 62 12.93 1.24 -1.72
C GLU A 62 12.62 1.87 -3.10
N HIS A 63 11.49 2.57 -3.24
CA HIS A 63 11.16 3.31 -4.45
C HIS A 63 12.16 4.44 -4.71
N ALA A 64 12.48 5.23 -3.69
CA ALA A 64 13.48 6.30 -3.80
C ALA A 64 14.86 5.75 -4.23
N ARG A 65 15.27 4.59 -3.71
CA ARG A 65 16.50 3.92 -4.12
C ARG A 65 16.49 3.56 -5.60
N ARG A 66 15.41 2.95 -6.11
CA ARG A 66 15.28 2.60 -7.53
C ARG A 66 15.32 3.83 -8.45
N LEU A 67 14.69 4.93 -8.04
CA LEU A 67 14.75 6.18 -8.80
C LEU A 67 16.17 6.74 -8.85
N ALA A 68 16.88 6.72 -7.72
CA ALA A 68 18.28 7.14 -7.66
C ALA A 68 19.19 6.26 -8.55
N ASP A 69 18.97 4.95 -8.59
CA ASP A 69 19.71 4.02 -9.46
C ASP A 69 19.47 4.31 -10.96
N LEU A 70 18.29 4.83 -11.31
CA LEU A 70 17.95 5.32 -12.64
C LEU A 70 18.46 6.75 -12.92
N GLY A 71 19.06 7.42 -11.93
CA GLY A 71 19.58 8.78 -12.05
C GLY A 71 18.51 9.87 -12.09
N VAL A 72 17.33 9.61 -11.50
CA VAL A 72 16.21 10.58 -11.41
C VAL A 72 15.79 10.79 -9.97
N ALA A 73 15.32 11.99 -9.63
CA ALA A 73 14.98 12.37 -8.27
C ALA A 73 13.58 11.90 -7.83
N ASP A 74 12.61 11.89 -8.75
CA ASP A 74 11.22 11.56 -8.47
C ASP A 74 10.49 10.97 -9.70
N ASP A 75 9.23 10.56 -9.50
CA ASP A 75 8.37 10.01 -10.56
C ASP A 75 8.08 11.02 -11.69
N ALA A 76 8.08 12.33 -11.39
CA ALA A 76 7.83 13.36 -12.40
C ALA A 76 9.03 13.49 -13.34
N GLU A 77 10.25 13.47 -12.79
CA GLU A 77 11.49 13.43 -13.54
C GLU A 77 11.64 12.13 -14.32
N LEU A 78 11.31 10.98 -13.73
CA LEU A 78 11.25 9.68 -14.44
C LEU A 78 10.35 9.78 -15.67
N ALA A 79 9.13 10.26 -15.49
CA ALA A 79 8.17 10.39 -16.59
C ALA A 79 8.65 11.37 -17.68
N ALA A 80 9.32 12.46 -17.29
CA ALA A 80 9.93 13.39 -18.24
C ALA A 80 11.09 12.73 -19.00
N ALA A 81 11.98 12.03 -18.32
CA ALA A 81 13.13 11.37 -18.91
C ALA A 81 12.73 10.27 -19.90
N ILE A 82 11.66 9.52 -19.63
CA ILE A 82 11.06 8.56 -20.56
C ILE A 82 10.51 9.28 -21.80
N ARG A 83 9.72 10.35 -21.62
CA ARG A 83 9.13 11.11 -22.75
C ARG A 83 10.19 11.76 -23.64
N ASP A 84 11.27 12.24 -23.05
CA ASP A 84 12.37 12.90 -23.76
C ASP A 84 13.37 11.89 -24.38
N GLY A 85 13.20 10.58 -24.12
CA GLY A 85 14.12 9.55 -24.58
C GLY A 85 15.50 9.60 -23.91
N ARG A 86 15.60 10.23 -22.72
CA ARG A 86 16.84 10.36 -21.94
C ARG A 86 17.19 9.10 -21.16
N LEU A 87 16.21 8.25 -20.88
CA LEU A 87 16.40 6.93 -20.32
C LEU A 87 16.41 5.88 -21.42
N GLN A 88 17.39 4.98 -21.35
CA GLN A 88 17.42 3.81 -22.23
C GLN A 88 16.29 2.87 -21.85
N ASP A 89 15.52 2.45 -22.85
CA ASP A 89 14.58 1.37 -22.66
C ASP A 89 15.34 0.06 -22.41
N GLY A 90 14.89 -0.75 -21.46
CA GLY A 90 15.61 -1.95 -21.05
C GLY A 90 15.18 -2.53 -19.70
N ALA A 91 15.78 -3.67 -19.36
CA ALA A 91 15.38 -4.47 -18.21
C ALA A 91 15.41 -3.71 -16.87
N ALA A 92 16.35 -2.77 -16.69
CA ALA A 92 16.44 -1.97 -15.47
C ALA A 92 15.23 -1.03 -15.29
N LEU A 93 14.81 -0.35 -16.37
CA LEU A 93 13.64 0.52 -16.35
C LEU A 93 12.36 -0.29 -16.13
N THR A 94 12.20 -1.39 -16.86
CA THR A 94 11.04 -2.28 -16.70
C THR A 94 10.94 -2.84 -15.27
N ALA A 95 12.06 -3.32 -14.72
CA ALA A 95 12.08 -3.85 -13.35
C ALA A 95 11.70 -2.79 -12.31
N ALA A 96 12.15 -1.54 -12.48
CA ALA A 96 11.79 -0.45 -11.59
C ALA A 96 10.28 -0.13 -11.63
N LEU A 97 9.70 -0.06 -12.83
CA LEU A 97 8.27 0.18 -13.03
C LEU A 97 7.42 -0.98 -12.48
N GLU A 98 7.81 -2.22 -12.76
CA GLU A 98 7.14 -3.41 -12.23
C GLU A 98 7.17 -3.45 -10.70
N ALA A 99 8.32 -3.14 -10.09
CA ALA A 99 8.44 -3.10 -8.64
C ALA A 99 7.56 -2.01 -8.01
N ALA A 100 7.46 -0.84 -8.65
CA ALA A 100 6.57 0.23 -8.19
C ALA A 100 5.09 -0.16 -8.28
N VAL A 101 4.68 -0.84 -9.36
CA VAL A 101 3.31 -1.36 -9.51
C VAL A 101 3.02 -2.46 -8.50
N ARG A 102 3.96 -3.39 -8.30
CA ARG A 102 3.83 -4.46 -7.30
C ARG A 102 3.60 -3.88 -5.90
N ALA A 103 4.40 -2.90 -5.48
CA ALA A 103 4.25 -2.25 -4.18
C ALA A 103 2.84 -1.64 -4.00
N LYS A 104 2.32 -0.95 -5.04
CA LYS A 104 0.95 -0.41 -5.03
C LYS A 104 -0.11 -1.51 -4.91
N LEU A 105 0.10 -2.65 -5.58
CA LEU A 105 -0.83 -3.79 -5.53
C LEU A 105 -0.81 -4.49 -4.17
N GLU A 106 0.34 -4.62 -3.51
CA GLU A 106 0.44 -5.19 -2.16
C GLU A 106 -0.47 -4.44 -1.18
N VAL A 107 -0.55 -3.12 -1.30
CA VAL A 107 -1.44 -2.28 -0.47
C VAL A 107 -2.89 -2.34 -0.96
N ALA A 108 -3.13 -2.06 -2.23
CA ALA A 108 -4.49 -1.88 -2.75
C ALA A 108 -5.26 -3.20 -2.87
N ASN A 109 -4.64 -4.23 -3.44
CA ASN A 109 -5.28 -5.53 -3.65
C ASN A 109 -4.22 -6.64 -3.89
N PRO A 110 -3.70 -7.26 -2.81
CA PRO A 110 -2.62 -8.24 -2.92
C PRO A 110 -3.02 -9.52 -3.67
N GLY A 111 -4.31 -9.80 -3.85
CA GLY A 111 -4.78 -10.99 -4.60
C GLY A 111 -4.37 -11.01 -6.07
N TYR A 112 -4.04 -9.86 -6.66
CA TYR A 112 -3.51 -9.78 -8.02
C TYR A 112 -2.07 -10.31 -8.15
N LEU A 113 -1.34 -10.45 -7.04
CA LEU A 113 0.05 -10.93 -7.05
C LEU A 113 0.15 -12.46 -7.01
N THR A 114 -0.92 -13.13 -6.57
CA THR A 114 -1.00 -14.61 -6.50
C THR A 114 -1.69 -15.23 -7.71
N SER A 115 -2.21 -14.41 -8.63
CA SER A 115 -3.02 -14.85 -9.77
C SER A 115 -2.26 -14.78 -11.11
N GLY A 116 -0.93 -14.69 -11.07
CA GLY A 116 -0.03 -14.56 -12.22
C GLY A 116 0.92 -15.73 -12.39
#